data_AF-A0A7X2P6G7-F1
#
_entry.id   AF-A0A7X2P6G7-F1
#
_cell.length_a   1.000
_cell.length_b   1.000
_cell.length_c   1.000
_cell.angle_alpha   90.00
_cell.angle_beta   90.00
_cell.angle_gamma   90.00
#
_symmetry.space_group_name_H-M   'P 1'
#
loop_
_entity.id
_entity.type
_entity.pdbx_description
1 polymer ?
#
loop_
_entity_poly.entity_id
_entity_poly.type
_entity_poly.pdbx_seq_one_letter_code
_entity_poly.pdbx_strand_id
1 'polypeptide(L)'
;MNLRGSRRLRYRRGSIAAIIAVCIAAAVISAAVGACRSEKTAEITKGVEFLKAQESKDPIAVEQVLTEQKKEKMQAERAEMQKKLEDGTINVWSLFGDSVIMGDSRAVGFYTYEFLPQSRVLAEGGNTIANILDHEDELIQLNPTSLFLCYGLNDTSSGFWNTKEDYVNDYASILDELHQKLPNTSIFVNSIIPAQQPAIDTTPAWGNIPEWSEAVHKIVEEKGFGWVSVDDLVSEHQDLYEPDSIHVKKEFYPLWATQMMLSVYDEQQAGGEGEESASSSGSNPEASSESATGTSSENVFSSSGENGTAS
;
A
#
# COMPACT_ATOMS: atom_id res chain seq x y z
N MET A 1 -45.51 -92.69 -34.26
CA MET A 1 -45.18 -91.88 -33.06
C MET A 1 -43.66 -91.74 -32.95
N ASN A 2 -43.06 -90.58 -33.25
CA ASN A 2 -41.77 -90.14 -32.69
C ASN A 2 -41.39 -88.73 -33.18
N LEU A 3 -42.02 -87.70 -32.61
CA LEU A 3 -41.64 -86.28 -32.82
C LEU A 3 -41.30 -85.57 -31.50
N ARG A 4 -41.11 -86.32 -30.40
CA ARG A 4 -40.84 -85.75 -29.06
C ARG A 4 -39.36 -85.67 -28.67
N GLY A 5 -38.43 -86.30 -29.40
CA GLY A 5 -37.00 -86.32 -29.07
C GLY A 5 -36.19 -85.11 -29.54
N SER A 6 -36.53 -84.51 -30.68
CA SER A 6 -35.67 -83.51 -31.35
C SER A 6 -35.81 -82.08 -30.82
N ARG A 7 -36.88 -81.77 -30.08
CA ARG A 7 -37.09 -80.44 -29.49
C ARG A 7 -36.30 -80.22 -28.19
N ARG A 8 -36.06 -81.26 -27.39
CA ARG A 8 -35.33 -81.16 -26.10
C ARG A 8 -33.81 -80.93 -26.29
N LEU A 9 -33.22 -81.45 -27.37
CA LEU A 9 -31.77 -81.29 -27.63
C LEU A 9 -31.41 -79.89 -28.18
N ARG A 10 -32.29 -79.30 -29.01
CA ARG A 10 -32.14 -77.93 -29.51
C ARG A 10 -32.35 -76.88 -28.41
N TYR A 11 -33.30 -77.12 -27.50
CA TYR A 11 -33.54 -76.26 -26.36
C TYR A 11 -32.34 -76.24 -25.40
N ARG A 12 -31.76 -77.41 -25.04
CA ARG A 12 -30.56 -77.50 -24.18
C ARG A 12 -29.31 -76.84 -24.79
N ARG A 13 -29.11 -76.93 -26.11
CA ARG A 13 -27.99 -76.25 -26.80
C ARG A 13 -28.18 -74.73 -26.87
N GLY A 14 -29.41 -74.25 -27.08
CA GLY A 14 -29.74 -72.83 -27.02
C GLY A 14 -29.62 -72.24 -25.61
N SER A 15 -30.02 -72.99 -24.58
CA SER A 15 -29.88 -72.58 -23.17
C SER A 15 -28.42 -72.51 -22.72
N ILE A 16 -27.56 -73.45 -23.14
CA ILE A 16 -26.12 -73.42 -22.81
C ILE A 16 -25.42 -72.26 -23.51
N ALA A 17 -25.74 -72.00 -24.78
CA ALA A 17 -25.19 -70.86 -25.52
C ALA A 17 -25.61 -69.51 -24.91
N ALA A 18 -26.86 -69.40 -24.45
CA ALA A 18 -27.36 -68.20 -23.77
C ALA A 18 -26.66 -67.97 -22.41
N ILE A 19 -26.42 -69.02 -21.63
CA ILE A 19 -25.68 -68.92 -20.35
C ILE A 19 -24.23 -68.49 -20.58
N ILE A 20 -23.55 -69.06 -21.60
CA ILE A 20 -22.18 -68.67 -21.93
C ILE A 20 -22.11 -67.21 -22.39
N ALA A 21 -23.07 -66.74 -23.19
CA ALA A 21 -23.14 -65.35 -23.61
C ALA A 21 -23.35 -64.38 -22.44
N VAL A 22 -24.19 -64.73 -21.46
CA VAL A 22 -24.39 -63.94 -20.24
C VAL A 22 -23.14 -63.91 -19.36
N CYS A 23 -22.43 -65.03 -19.22
CA CYS A 23 -21.17 -65.08 -18.47
C CYS A 23 -20.07 -64.25 -19.13
N ILE A 24 -19.95 -64.26 -20.46
CA ILE A 24 -19.00 -63.42 -21.20
C ILE A 24 -19.37 -61.95 -21.04
N ALA A 25 -20.65 -61.58 -21.16
CA ALA A 25 -21.10 -60.21 -20.94
C ALA A 25 -20.81 -59.73 -19.50
N ALA A 26 -21.06 -60.56 -18.49
CA ALA A 26 -20.74 -60.25 -17.09
C ALA A 26 -19.23 -60.11 -16.85
N ALA A 27 -18.39 -60.95 -17.49
CA ALA A 27 -16.94 -60.84 -17.41
C ALA A 27 -16.41 -59.57 -18.09
N VAL A 28 -16.96 -59.20 -19.25
CA VAL A 28 -16.62 -57.95 -19.96
C VAL A 28 -17.04 -56.73 -19.15
N ILE A 29 -18.24 -56.73 -18.56
CA ILE A 29 -18.72 -55.65 -17.67
C ILE A 29 -17.83 -55.57 -16.42
N SER A 30 -17.47 -56.70 -15.82
CA SER A 30 -16.60 -56.72 -14.63
C SER A 30 -15.19 -56.21 -14.94
N ALA A 31 -14.63 -56.58 -16.11
CA ALA A 31 -13.34 -56.08 -16.59
C ALA A 31 -13.39 -54.58 -16.91
N ALA A 32 -14.47 -54.10 -17.55
CA ALA A 32 -14.67 -52.68 -17.85
C ALA A 32 -14.83 -51.84 -16.57
N VAL A 33 -15.58 -52.32 -15.57
CA VAL A 33 -15.72 -51.66 -14.26
C VAL A 33 -14.39 -51.66 -13.50
N GLY A 34 -13.59 -52.72 -13.60
CA GLY A 34 -12.24 -52.79 -13.02
C GLY A 34 -11.27 -51.80 -13.67
N ALA A 35 -11.30 -51.67 -14.99
CA ALA A 35 -10.48 -50.71 -15.75
C ALA A 35 -10.86 -49.25 -15.41
N CYS A 36 -12.16 -48.92 -15.38
CA CYS A 36 -12.64 -47.60 -14.98
C CYS A 36 -12.28 -47.26 -13.52
N ARG A 37 -12.30 -48.23 -12.60
CA ARG A 37 -11.85 -48.04 -11.21
C ARG A 37 -10.33 -47.84 -11.14
N SER A 38 -9.56 -48.53 -11.96
CA SER A 38 -8.10 -48.39 -12.05
C SER A 38 -7.69 -47.00 -12.54
N GLU A 39 -8.36 -46.47 -13.57
CA GLU A 39 -8.11 -45.12 -14.08
C GLU A 39 -8.46 -44.05 -13.04
N LYS A 40 -9.63 -44.16 -12.40
CA LYS A 40 -10.03 -43.24 -11.33
C LYS A 40 -9.08 -43.30 -10.13
N THR A 41 -8.57 -44.49 -9.80
CA THR A 41 -7.57 -44.65 -8.73
C THR A 41 -6.22 -44.06 -9.12
N ALA A 42 -5.80 -44.20 -10.38
CA ALA A 42 -4.56 -43.60 -10.89
C ALA A 42 -4.63 -42.06 -10.93
N GLU A 43 -5.79 -41.49 -11.29
CA GLU A 43 -6.02 -40.04 -11.23
C GLU A 43 -6.05 -39.52 -9.80
N ILE A 44 -6.68 -40.26 -8.86
CA ILE A 44 -6.65 -39.92 -7.43
C ILE A 44 -5.20 -39.98 -6.91
N THR A 45 -4.42 -40.99 -7.28
CA THR A 45 -3.00 -41.08 -6.87
C THR A 45 -2.18 -39.91 -7.40
N LYS A 46 -2.36 -39.53 -8.69
CA LYS A 46 -1.72 -38.33 -9.25
C LYS A 46 -2.15 -37.05 -8.53
N GLY A 47 -3.43 -36.94 -8.17
CA GLY A 47 -3.96 -35.83 -7.38
C GLY A 47 -3.37 -35.76 -5.97
N VAL A 48 -3.23 -36.92 -5.30
CA VAL A 48 -2.61 -37.02 -3.96
C VAL A 48 -1.11 -36.73 -4.02
N GLU A 49 -0.40 -37.18 -5.06
CA GLU A 49 1.01 -36.85 -5.28
C GLU A 49 1.20 -35.36 -5.57
N PHE A 50 0.31 -34.75 -6.35
CA PHE A 50 0.30 -33.32 -6.59
C PHE A 50 0.05 -32.53 -5.30
N LEU A 51 -0.94 -32.92 -4.50
CA LEU A 51 -1.25 -32.28 -3.22
C LEU A 51 -0.08 -32.42 -2.23
N LYS A 52 0.53 -33.59 -2.11
CA LYS A 52 1.73 -33.80 -1.27
C LYS A 52 2.94 -32.98 -1.75
N ALA A 53 3.10 -32.81 -3.06
CA ALA A 53 4.15 -31.97 -3.63
C ALA A 53 3.88 -30.46 -3.42
N GLN A 54 2.63 -30.04 -3.25
CA GLN A 54 2.29 -28.67 -2.84
C GLN A 54 2.42 -28.50 -1.32
N GLU A 55 2.04 -29.49 -0.50
CA GLU A 55 2.23 -29.48 0.96
C GLU A 55 3.71 -29.39 1.38
N SER A 56 4.63 -29.83 0.52
CA SER A 56 6.08 -29.69 0.74
C SER A 56 6.65 -28.32 0.35
N LYS A 57 5.85 -27.42 -0.25
CA LYS A 57 6.28 -26.04 -0.45
C LYS A 57 6.05 -25.28 0.84
N ASP A 58 7.15 -24.81 1.43
CA ASP A 58 7.10 -23.97 2.61
C ASP A 58 6.31 -22.69 2.29
N PRO A 59 5.14 -22.45 2.91
CA PRO A 59 4.34 -21.25 2.65
C PRO A 59 5.14 -19.97 2.92
N ILE A 60 6.12 -20.01 3.83
CA ILE A 60 7.04 -18.90 4.11
C ILE A 60 7.93 -18.62 2.90
N ALA A 61 8.45 -19.65 2.24
CA ALA A 61 9.28 -19.49 1.05
C ALA A 61 8.48 -18.96 -0.15
N VAL A 62 7.21 -19.36 -0.29
CA VAL A 62 6.32 -18.84 -1.34
C VAL A 62 5.96 -17.38 -1.06
N GLU A 63 5.64 -17.03 0.18
CA GLU A 63 5.35 -15.65 0.60
C GLU A 63 6.56 -14.73 0.41
N GLN A 64 7.77 -15.20 0.72
CA GLN A 64 9.02 -14.47 0.47
C GLN A 64 9.24 -14.23 -1.02
N VAL A 65 9.07 -15.25 -1.87
CA VAL A 65 9.21 -15.10 -3.32
C VAL A 65 8.17 -14.14 -3.89
N LEU A 66 6.91 -14.21 -3.43
CA LEU A 66 5.86 -13.28 -3.85
C LEU A 66 6.16 -11.85 -3.40
N THR A 67 6.66 -11.66 -2.18
CA THR A 67 7.05 -10.35 -1.65
C THR A 67 8.19 -9.75 -2.47
N GLU A 68 9.21 -10.55 -2.80
CA GLU A 68 10.33 -10.09 -3.61
C GLU A 68 9.89 -9.75 -5.03
N GLN A 69 9.10 -10.61 -5.69
CA GLN A 69 8.58 -10.33 -7.03
C GLN A 69 7.70 -9.07 -7.07
N LYS A 70 6.90 -8.83 -6.04
CA LYS A 70 6.12 -7.60 -5.91
C LYS A 70 7.02 -6.38 -5.76
N LYS A 71 8.03 -6.47 -4.90
CA LYS A 71 9.02 -5.41 -4.71
C LYS A 71 9.76 -5.09 -6.01
N GLU A 72 10.22 -6.10 -6.74
CA GLU A 72 10.86 -5.93 -8.05
C GLU A 72 9.92 -5.24 -9.05
N LYS A 73 8.64 -5.64 -9.08
CA LYS A 73 7.64 -5.02 -9.96
C LYS A 73 7.41 -3.54 -9.59
N MET A 74 7.18 -3.24 -8.31
CA MET A 74 7.00 -1.86 -7.83
C MET A 74 8.23 -1.00 -8.15
N GLN A 75 9.44 -1.54 -7.95
CA GLN A 75 10.68 -0.85 -8.31
C GLN A 75 10.79 -0.56 -9.80
N ALA A 76 10.42 -1.52 -10.66
CA ALA A 76 10.42 -1.33 -12.11
C ALA A 76 9.39 -0.26 -12.54
N GLU A 77 8.19 -0.28 -11.97
CA GLU A 77 7.14 0.71 -12.26
C GLU A 77 7.52 2.11 -11.76
N ARG A 78 8.09 2.21 -10.56
CA ARG A 78 8.64 3.46 -10.01
C ARG A 78 9.76 4.01 -10.90
N ALA A 79 10.68 3.16 -11.35
CA ALA A 79 11.76 3.57 -12.26
C ALA A 79 11.23 4.07 -13.61
N GLU A 80 10.17 3.44 -14.13
CA GLU A 80 9.50 3.92 -15.34
C GLU A 80 8.83 5.28 -15.12
N MET A 81 8.15 5.47 -13.98
CA MET A 81 7.54 6.75 -13.61
C MET A 81 8.60 7.86 -13.48
N GLN A 82 9.69 7.58 -12.77
CA GLN A 82 10.83 8.49 -12.62
C GLN A 82 11.37 8.91 -13.99
N LYS A 83 11.62 7.95 -14.88
CA LYS A 83 12.11 8.24 -16.24
C LYS A 83 11.16 9.17 -17.01
N LYS A 84 9.83 8.94 -16.91
CA LYS A 84 8.83 9.79 -17.58
C LYS A 84 8.80 11.21 -17.04
N LEU A 85 9.11 11.41 -15.76
CA LEU A 85 9.22 12.73 -15.14
C LEU A 85 10.51 13.42 -15.60
N GLU A 86 11.63 12.70 -15.60
CA GLU A 86 12.95 13.22 -15.99
C GLU A 86 13.03 13.59 -17.48
N ASP A 87 12.45 12.76 -18.37
CA ASP A 87 12.46 13.03 -19.81
C ASP A 87 11.33 13.98 -20.27
N GLY A 88 10.49 14.42 -19.32
CA GLY A 88 9.40 15.36 -19.57
C GLY A 88 8.18 14.76 -20.28
N THR A 89 8.12 13.42 -20.46
CA THR A 89 6.91 12.74 -20.93
C THR A 89 5.71 13.05 -20.03
N ILE A 90 5.95 13.16 -18.72
CA ILE A 90 5.00 13.67 -17.73
C ILE A 90 5.53 14.99 -17.19
N ASN A 91 4.70 16.04 -17.29
CA ASN A 91 5.00 17.30 -16.62
C ASN A 91 4.77 17.14 -15.11
N VAL A 92 5.84 17.16 -14.31
CA VAL A 92 5.75 17.01 -12.84
C VAL A 92 4.74 17.98 -12.21
N TRP A 93 4.66 19.22 -12.70
CA TRP A 93 3.78 20.24 -12.15
C TRP A 93 2.30 19.93 -12.34
N SER A 94 1.93 19.14 -13.35
CA SER A 94 0.54 18.72 -13.54
C SER A 94 0.09 17.66 -12.54
N LEU A 95 1.02 17.03 -11.81
CA LEU A 95 0.71 16.03 -10.80
C LEU A 95 0.42 16.63 -9.43
N PHE A 96 0.83 17.88 -9.19
CA PHE A 96 0.62 18.52 -7.89
C PHE A 96 -0.86 18.74 -7.58
N GLY A 97 -1.75 18.85 -8.58
CA GLY A 97 -3.20 18.89 -8.34
C GLY A 97 -3.61 19.94 -7.30
N ASP A 98 -4.16 19.49 -6.18
CA ASP A 98 -4.55 20.32 -5.03
C ASP A 98 -3.56 20.27 -3.85
N SER A 99 -2.38 19.68 -4.05
CA SER A 99 -1.32 19.57 -3.05
C SER A 99 -0.91 20.94 -2.52
N VAL A 100 -0.49 20.96 -1.27
CA VAL A 100 0.05 22.15 -0.60
C VAL A 100 1.49 21.89 -0.18
N ILE A 101 2.35 22.89 -0.38
CA ILE A 101 3.70 22.90 0.16
C ILE A 101 3.74 23.91 1.31
N MET A 102 4.27 23.50 2.45
CA MET A 102 4.61 24.41 3.55
C MET A 102 6.11 24.36 3.78
N GLY A 103 6.74 25.49 4.08
CA GLY A 103 8.18 25.48 4.31
C GLY A 103 8.81 26.82 4.68
N ASP A 104 10.14 26.81 4.63
CA ASP A 104 11.00 27.96 4.87
C ASP A 104 11.38 28.72 3.57
N SER A 105 12.41 29.56 3.63
CA SER A 105 12.90 30.35 2.49
C SER A 105 13.28 29.50 1.27
N ARG A 106 13.59 28.21 1.43
CA ARG A 106 13.93 27.32 0.32
C ARG A 106 12.68 26.82 -0.39
N ALA A 107 11.53 26.74 0.29
CA ALA A 107 10.25 26.40 -0.35
C ALA A 107 9.61 27.61 -1.07
N VAL A 108 9.99 28.85 -0.73
CA VAL A 108 9.53 30.08 -1.39
C VAL A 108 9.76 30.07 -2.91
N GLY A 109 10.81 29.40 -3.38
CA GLY A 109 11.10 29.31 -4.82
C GLY A 109 10.02 28.59 -5.63
N PHE A 110 9.20 27.71 -5.03
CA PHE A 110 8.11 27.05 -5.74
C PHE A 110 7.10 28.05 -6.31
N TYR A 111 6.76 29.11 -5.58
CA TYR A 111 5.87 30.15 -6.10
C TYR A 111 6.63 31.30 -6.77
N THR A 112 7.83 31.64 -6.28
CA THR A 112 8.61 32.77 -6.83
C THR A 112 9.09 32.51 -8.26
N TYR A 113 9.40 31.26 -8.60
CA TYR A 113 9.73 30.85 -9.96
C TYR A 113 8.51 30.47 -10.82
N GLU A 114 7.30 30.71 -10.31
CA GLU A 114 6.01 30.46 -10.96
C GLU A 114 5.74 28.99 -11.30
N PHE A 115 6.31 28.05 -10.54
CA PHE A 115 6.02 26.62 -10.72
C PHE A 115 4.66 26.23 -10.14
N LEU A 116 4.32 26.79 -8.97
CA LEU A 116 3.04 26.58 -8.30
C LEU A 116 2.41 27.93 -7.92
N PRO A 117 1.07 28.01 -7.84
CA PRO A 117 0.41 29.24 -7.37
C PRO A 117 0.75 29.50 -5.91
N GLN A 118 0.98 30.77 -5.56
CA GLN A 118 1.29 31.17 -4.18
C GLN A 118 0.23 30.70 -3.17
N SER A 119 -1.05 30.61 -3.57
CA SER A 119 -2.14 30.09 -2.72
C SER A 119 -2.03 28.60 -2.37
N ARG A 120 -1.03 27.88 -2.90
CA ARG A 120 -0.74 26.47 -2.59
C ARG A 120 0.66 26.29 -1.99
N VAL A 121 1.39 27.39 -1.75
CA VAL A 121 2.74 27.37 -1.18
C VAL A 121 2.76 28.29 0.03
N LEU A 122 2.55 27.72 1.21
CA LEU A 122 2.55 28.42 2.50
C LEU A 122 3.97 28.42 3.07
N ALA A 123 4.85 29.21 2.45
CA ALA A 123 6.26 29.29 2.80
C ALA A 123 6.73 30.73 2.97
N GLU A 124 7.52 30.98 4.00
CA GLU A 124 8.10 32.29 4.28
C GLU A 124 9.53 32.15 4.82
N GLY A 125 10.34 33.19 4.59
CA GLY A 125 11.72 33.21 5.04
C GLY A 125 11.84 33.22 6.56
N GLY A 126 12.68 32.34 7.09
CA GLY A 126 12.88 32.20 8.53
C GLY A 126 11.89 31.27 9.24
N ASN A 127 10.87 30.75 8.54
CA ASN A 127 9.93 29.81 9.15
C ASN A 127 10.65 28.55 9.67
N THR A 128 10.09 28.03 10.76
CA THR A 128 10.43 26.76 11.42
C THR A 128 9.18 25.91 11.53
N ILE A 129 9.28 24.68 12.05
CA ILE A 129 8.09 23.84 12.30
C ILE A 129 7.11 24.52 13.27
N ALA A 130 7.57 25.42 14.13
CA ALA A 130 6.71 26.18 15.06
C ALA A 130 5.71 27.08 14.33
N ASN A 131 5.94 27.40 13.05
CA ASN A 131 5.05 28.23 12.24
C ASN A 131 4.01 27.43 11.45
N ILE A 132 4.05 26.09 11.50
CA ILE A 132 3.11 25.25 10.73
C ILE A 132 1.67 25.53 11.14
N LEU A 133 1.39 25.56 12.45
CA LEU A 133 0.04 25.74 12.97
C LEU A 133 -0.47 27.19 12.85
N ASP A 134 0.40 28.16 12.56
CA ASP A 134 0.00 29.53 12.24
C ASP A 134 -0.85 29.60 10.95
N HIS A 135 -0.69 28.61 10.07
CA HIS A 135 -1.40 28.47 8.79
C HIS A 135 -2.56 27.45 8.84
N GLU A 136 -2.95 26.98 10.02
CA GLU A 136 -3.95 25.92 10.17
C GLU A 136 -5.28 26.20 9.48
N ASP A 137 -5.86 27.38 9.71
CA ASP A 137 -7.15 27.74 9.12
C ASP A 137 -7.10 27.73 7.59
N GLU A 138 -6.00 28.23 7.02
CA GLU A 138 -5.76 28.24 5.57
C GLU A 138 -5.60 26.81 5.03
N LEU A 139 -4.85 25.96 5.74
CA LEU A 139 -4.64 24.57 5.35
C LEU A 139 -5.94 23.75 5.41
N ILE A 140 -6.76 23.93 6.45
CA ILE A 140 -8.09 23.33 6.56
C ILE A 140 -8.99 23.79 5.42
N GLN A 141 -8.96 25.08 5.08
CA GLN A 141 -9.74 25.61 3.97
C GLN A 141 -9.30 25.03 2.62
N LEU A 142 -8.00 24.82 2.43
CA LEU A 142 -7.43 24.25 1.20
C LEU A 142 -7.72 22.75 1.04
N ASN A 143 -7.89 22.03 2.17
CA ASN A 143 -8.19 20.60 2.27
C ASN A 143 -7.44 19.75 1.20
N PRO A 144 -6.10 19.77 1.21
CA PRO A 144 -5.30 19.16 0.15
C PRO A 144 -5.32 17.64 0.21
N THR A 145 -5.16 16.97 -0.94
CA THR A 145 -4.91 15.51 -0.94
C THR A 145 -3.53 15.17 -0.41
N SER A 146 -2.51 15.97 -0.74
CA SER A 146 -1.13 15.81 -0.27
C SER A 146 -0.58 17.10 0.34
N LEU A 147 0.11 16.98 1.47
CA LEU A 147 0.79 18.06 2.16
C LEU A 147 2.29 17.77 2.24
N PHE A 148 3.12 18.66 1.70
CA PHE A 148 4.57 18.57 1.76
C PHE A 148 5.13 19.56 2.78
N LEU A 149 5.91 19.06 3.74
CA LEU A 149 6.57 19.87 4.76
C LEU A 149 8.07 19.98 4.47
N CYS A 150 8.54 21.20 4.25
CA CYS A 150 9.89 21.55 3.79
C CYS A 150 10.58 22.50 4.79
N TYR A 151 10.98 21.97 5.95
CA TYR A 151 11.56 22.72 7.07
C TYR A 151 12.93 22.15 7.49
N GLY A 152 13.57 22.75 8.49
CA GLY A 152 14.70 22.17 9.21
C GLY A 152 15.98 23.02 9.22
N LEU A 153 16.22 23.86 8.21
CA LEU A 153 17.43 24.70 8.18
C LEU A 153 17.40 25.71 9.32
N ASN A 154 16.33 26.51 9.40
CA ASN A 154 16.18 27.51 10.46
C ASN A 154 16.04 26.87 11.83
N ASP A 155 15.35 25.73 11.90
CA ASP A 155 15.08 24.99 13.12
C ASP A 155 16.38 24.65 13.85
N THR A 156 17.37 24.15 13.13
CA THR A 156 18.69 23.78 13.68
C THR A 156 19.50 24.97 14.21
N SER A 157 19.21 26.20 13.76
CA SER A 157 19.94 27.42 14.15
C SER A 157 19.13 28.44 14.95
N SER A 158 17.82 28.22 15.13
CA SER A 158 16.87 29.17 15.73
C SER A 158 17.10 29.40 17.23
N GLY A 159 17.61 28.38 17.92
CA GLY A 159 17.69 28.35 19.38
C GLY A 159 16.35 28.03 20.07
N PHE A 160 15.29 27.69 19.32
CA PHE A 160 14.01 27.25 19.91
C PHE A 160 14.13 25.84 20.50
N TRP A 161 14.92 24.97 19.88
CA TRP A 161 15.18 23.62 20.33
C TRP A 161 16.62 23.50 20.84
N ASN A 162 16.78 23.05 22.08
CA ASN A 162 18.09 22.87 22.69
C ASN A 162 18.77 21.58 22.21
N THR A 163 17.98 20.58 21.84
CA THR A 163 18.44 19.27 21.37
C THR A 163 17.66 18.84 20.13
N LYS A 164 18.22 17.89 19.35
CA LYS A 164 17.49 17.29 18.22
C LYS A 164 16.29 16.49 18.70
N GLU A 165 16.35 15.92 19.90
CA GLU A 165 15.26 15.17 20.50
C GLU A 165 14.06 16.08 20.83
N ASP A 166 14.31 17.30 21.33
CA ASP A 166 13.24 18.29 21.55
C ASP A 166 12.55 18.63 20.21
N TYR A 167 13.35 18.89 19.17
CA TYR A 167 12.84 19.19 17.83
C TYR A 167 12.02 18.04 17.24
N VAL A 168 12.51 16.81 17.33
CA VAL A 168 11.82 15.61 16.84
C VAL A 168 10.49 15.39 17.57
N ASN A 169 10.45 15.59 18.89
CA ASN A 169 9.23 15.43 19.68
C ASN A 169 8.17 16.49 19.34
N ASP A 170 8.57 17.75 19.13
CA ASP A 170 7.66 18.80 18.71
C ASP A 170 7.16 18.57 17.29
N TYR A 171 8.04 18.16 16.37
CA TYR A 171 7.64 17.84 15.00
C TYR A 171 6.65 16.68 14.98
N ALA A 172 6.92 15.61 15.74
CA ALA A 172 6.03 14.48 15.93
C ALA A 172 4.64 14.90 16.44
N SER A 173 4.59 15.83 17.39
CA SER A 173 3.33 16.34 17.95
C SER A 173 2.54 17.16 16.93
N ILE A 174 3.23 18.00 16.13
CA ILE A 174 2.62 18.77 15.04
C ILE A 174 2.05 17.83 13.97
N LEU A 175 2.77 16.76 13.61
CA LEU A 175 2.28 15.78 12.62
C LEU A 175 1.01 15.07 13.12
N ASP A 176 0.96 14.69 14.39
CA ASP A 176 -0.23 14.09 14.99
C ASP A 176 -1.42 15.08 14.97
N GLU A 177 -1.19 16.35 15.27
CA GLU A 177 -2.20 17.40 15.26
C GLU A 177 -2.74 17.67 13.84
N LEU A 178 -1.84 17.75 12.85
CA LEU A 178 -2.22 17.87 11.44
C LEU A 178 -3.05 16.69 10.98
N HIS A 179 -2.62 15.47 11.29
CA HIS A 179 -3.35 14.25 10.90
C HIS A 179 -4.75 14.19 11.53
N GLN A 180 -4.89 14.63 12.79
CA GLN A 180 -6.19 14.70 13.45
C GLN A 180 -7.14 15.70 12.75
N LYS A 181 -6.61 16.85 12.31
CA LYS A 181 -7.41 17.93 11.68
C LYS A 181 -7.69 17.65 10.20
N LEU A 182 -6.80 16.90 9.54
CA LEU A 182 -6.82 16.59 8.11
C LEU A 182 -6.69 15.08 7.87
N PRO A 183 -7.67 14.27 8.31
CA PRO A 183 -7.55 12.81 8.29
C PRO A 183 -7.51 12.20 6.88
N ASN A 184 -7.85 12.97 5.85
CA ASN A 184 -7.84 12.53 4.45
C ASN A 184 -6.65 13.11 3.66
N THR A 185 -5.72 13.79 4.32
CA THR A 185 -4.53 14.37 3.69
C THR A 185 -3.34 13.46 3.97
N SER A 186 -2.66 13.04 2.90
CA SER A 186 -1.36 12.38 3.00
C SER A 186 -0.28 13.41 3.33
N ILE A 187 0.44 13.20 4.44
CA ILE A 187 1.46 14.13 4.92
C ILE A 187 2.84 13.58 4.59
N PHE A 188 3.63 14.36 3.86
CA PHE A 188 4.98 14.04 3.41
C PHE A 188 5.99 15.01 4.02
N VAL A 189 6.93 14.48 4.80
CA VAL A 189 8.05 15.24 5.35
C VAL A 189 9.26 15.11 4.42
N ASN A 190 9.84 16.24 4.03
CA ASN A 190 11.04 16.25 3.20
C ASN A 190 12.29 16.16 4.05
N SER A 191 13.33 15.49 3.54
CA SER A 191 14.66 15.55 4.14
C SER A 191 15.17 16.99 4.15
N ILE A 192 15.91 17.34 5.21
CA ILE A 192 16.39 18.70 5.40
C ILE A 192 17.58 18.91 4.46
N ILE A 193 17.40 19.75 3.42
CA ILE A 193 18.50 20.09 2.50
C ILE A 193 19.68 20.67 3.30
N PRO A 194 20.87 20.05 3.29
CA PRO A 194 22.04 20.56 3.99
C PRO A 194 22.50 21.94 3.47
N ALA A 195 23.05 22.77 4.33
CA ALA A 195 23.82 23.95 3.89
C ALA A 195 25.21 23.51 3.40
N GLN A 196 25.84 24.28 2.50
CA GLN A 196 27.22 24.02 2.08
C GLN A 196 28.24 24.66 3.04
N GLN A 197 29.50 24.20 2.95
CA GLN A 197 30.57 24.57 3.89
C GLN A 197 30.72 26.08 4.14
N PRO A 198 30.68 26.98 3.15
CA PRO A 198 30.79 28.43 3.41
C PRO A 198 29.71 28.98 4.35
N ALA A 199 28.49 28.45 4.23
CA ALA A 199 27.37 28.79 5.11
C ALA A 199 27.56 28.18 6.51
N ILE A 200 28.03 26.94 6.59
CA ILE A 200 28.34 26.25 7.86
C ILE A 200 29.47 26.98 8.62
N ASP A 201 30.49 27.49 7.93
CA ASP A 201 31.57 28.25 8.55
C ASP A 201 31.06 29.53 9.22
N THR A 202 29.95 30.10 8.70
CA THR A 202 29.29 31.28 9.26
C THR A 202 28.30 30.90 10.38
N THR A 203 27.53 29.84 10.18
CA THR A 203 26.55 29.31 11.14
C THR A 203 26.84 27.84 11.41
N PRO A 204 27.71 27.52 12.39
CA PRO A 204 28.16 26.15 12.64
C PRO A 204 27.05 25.15 12.97
N ALA A 205 25.91 25.63 13.49
CA ALA A 205 24.76 24.79 13.81
C ALA A 205 24.21 24.02 12.59
N TRP A 206 24.31 24.59 11.38
CA TRP A 206 23.87 23.94 10.15
C TRP A 206 24.70 22.71 9.78
N GLY A 207 25.91 22.55 10.33
CA GLY A 207 26.69 21.33 10.19
C GLY A 207 26.00 20.08 10.79
N ASN A 208 25.03 20.27 11.69
CA ASN A 208 24.29 19.19 12.33
C ASN A 208 23.05 18.74 11.53
N ILE A 209 22.70 19.43 10.44
CA ILE A 209 21.50 19.15 9.63
C ILE A 209 21.37 17.67 9.24
N PRO A 210 22.41 16.97 8.76
CA PRO A 210 22.29 15.55 8.42
C PRO A 210 21.82 14.68 9.60
N GLU A 211 22.34 14.93 10.81
CA GLU A 211 21.94 14.19 12.00
C GLU A 211 20.49 14.50 12.43
N TRP A 212 20.05 15.75 12.25
CA TRP A 212 18.68 16.17 12.56
C TRP A 212 17.68 15.59 11.55
N SER A 213 18.02 15.61 10.27
CA SER A 213 17.20 15.04 9.19
C SER A 213 16.97 13.54 9.40
N GLU A 214 18.04 12.80 9.72
CA GLU A 214 17.96 11.38 10.04
C GLU A 214 17.13 11.09 11.30
N ALA A 215 17.16 11.97 12.30
CA ALA A 215 16.34 11.82 13.50
C ALA A 215 14.84 12.05 13.20
N VAL A 216 14.52 13.03 12.34
CA VAL A 216 13.15 13.26 11.87
C VAL A 216 12.66 12.09 11.02
N HIS A 217 13.49 11.57 10.12
CA HIS A 217 13.14 10.44 9.26
C HIS A 217 12.63 9.24 10.08
N LYS A 218 13.33 8.90 11.17
CA LYS A 218 12.95 7.79 12.05
C LYS A 218 11.57 7.96 12.67
N ILE A 219 11.24 9.15 13.17
CA ILE A 219 9.93 9.38 13.79
C ILE A 219 8.81 9.45 12.75
N VAL A 220 9.11 9.96 11.55
CA VAL A 220 8.17 10.01 10.42
C VAL A 220 7.83 8.59 9.97
N GLU A 221 8.82 7.72 9.78
CA GLU A 221 8.62 6.30 9.47
C GLU A 221 7.86 5.58 10.59
N GLU A 222 8.27 5.76 11.86
CA GLU A 222 7.60 5.13 13.01
C GLU A 222 6.12 5.48 13.08
N LYS A 223 5.76 6.72 12.74
CA LYS A 223 4.38 7.21 12.74
C LYS A 223 3.62 6.88 11.45
N GLY A 224 4.29 6.34 10.42
CA GLY A 224 3.68 5.98 9.14
C GLY A 224 3.34 7.17 8.25
N PHE A 225 4.02 8.30 8.43
CA PHE A 225 3.92 9.45 7.51
C PHE A 225 4.86 9.27 6.31
N GLY A 226 4.57 9.94 5.20
CA GLY A 226 5.40 9.88 4.00
C GLY A 226 6.74 10.58 4.20
N TRP A 227 7.80 10.02 3.62
CA TRP A 227 9.13 10.63 3.57
C TRP A 227 9.53 10.95 2.13
N VAL A 228 10.09 12.15 1.92
CA VAL A 228 10.67 12.58 0.64
C VAL A 228 12.16 12.79 0.87
N SER A 229 12.99 11.84 0.46
CA SER A 229 14.44 12.01 0.48
C SER A 229 14.90 12.85 -0.71
N VAL A 230 15.70 13.87 -0.43
CA VAL A 230 16.44 14.64 -1.45
C VAL A 230 17.96 14.48 -1.29
N ASP A 231 18.42 13.50 -0.53
CA ASP A 231 19.83 13.38 -0.16
C ASP A 231 20.73 13.05 -1.37
N ASP A 232 20.29 12.11 -2.21
CA ASP A 232 20.96 11.78 -3.48
C ASP A 232 20.93 12.98 -4.44
N LEU A 233 19.76 13.62 -4.55
CA LEU A 233 19.55 14.81 -5.37
C LEU A 233 20.54 15.93 -4.97
N VAL A 234 20.66 16.22 -3.68
CA VAL A 234 21.62 17.21 -3.17
C VAL A 234 23.05 16.77 -3.48
N SER A 235 23.39 15.50 -3.25
CA SER A 235 24.74 14.98 -3.47
C SER A 235 25.19 15.07 -4.92
N GLU A 236 24.28 14.80 -5.87
CA GLU A 236 24.54 14.84 -7.30
C GLU A 236 24.57 16.27 -7.87
N HIS A 237 23.81 17.19 -7.26
CA HIS A 237 23.58 18.54 -7.79
C HIS A 237 24.11 19.65 -6.87
N GLN A 238 25.34 19.48 -6.36
CA GLN A 238 26.03 20.51 -5.57
C GLN A 238 26.24 21.82 -6.35
N ASP A 239 26.23 21.77 -7.68
CA ASP A 239 26.31 22.92 -8.57
C ASP A 239 25.03 23.76 -8.62
N LEU A 240 23.91 23.23 -8.11
CA LEU A 240 22.61 23.90 -8.07
C LEU A 240 22.36 24.71 -6.79
N TYR A 241 23.36 24.91 -5.95
CA TYR A 241 23.29 25.89 -4.86
C TYR A 241 23.53 27.31 -5.38
N GLU A 242 22.83 28.26 -4.77
CA GLU A 242 23.09 29.69 -4.92
C GLU A 242 24.43 30.07 -4.26
N PRO A 243 25.03 31.22 -4.63
CA PRO A 243 26.31 31.66 -4.08
C PRO A 243 26.35 31.84 -2.55
N ASP A 244 25.19 31.91 -1.90
CA ASP A 244 25.08 31.99 -0.43
C ASP A 244 25.26 30.65 0.27
N SER A 245 25.38 29.55 -0.48
CA SER A 245 25.57 28.19 0.05
C SER A 245 24.41 27.69 0.92
N ILE A 246 23.23 28.32 0.81
CA ILE A 246 22.02 28.01 1.57
C ILE A 246 20.84 27.71 0.65
N HIS A 247 20.57 28.59 -0.31
CA HIS A 247 19.44 28.47 -1.22
C HIS A 247 19.80 27.63 -2.45
N VAL A 248 18.77 27.08 -3.10
CA VAL A 248 18.92 26.30 -4.34
C VAL A 248 18.39 27.09 -5.53
N LYS A 249 19.04 26.91 -6.68
CA LYS A 249 18.69 27.55 -7.95
C LYS A 249 17.37 27.03 -8.51
N LYS A 250 16.78 27.79 -9.43
CA LYS A 250 15.52 27.43 -10.13
C LYS A 250 15.51 26.01 -10.69
N GLU A 251 16.65 25.54 -11.22
CA GLU A 251 16.81 24.23 -11.85
C GLU A 251 16.69 23.06 -10.87
N PHE A 252 16.85 23.29 -9.57
CA PHE A 252 16.71 22.26 -8.54
C PHE A 252 15.24 21.87 -8.30
N TYR A 253 14.31 22.81 -8.44
CA TYR A 253 12.91 22.62 -8.07
C TYR A 253 12.17 21.55 -8.88
N PRO A 254 12.34 21.42 -10.21
CA PRO A 254 11.76 20.28 -10.95
C PRO A 254 12.24 18.91 -10.45
N LEU A 255 13.50 18.81 -10.03
CA LEU A 255 14.08 17.57 -9.50
C LEU A 255 13.52 17.27 -8.11
N TRP A 256 13.43 18.29 -7.25
CA TRP A 256 12.82 18.16 -5.93
C TRP A 256 11.33 17.78 -6.02
N ALA A 257 10.59 18.44 -6.90
CA ALA A 257 9.20 18.13 -7.19
C ALA A 257 9.01 16.69 -7.70
N THR A 258 9.99 16.17 -8.46
CA THR A 258 9.98 14.78 -8.93
C THR A 258 10.10 13.81 -7.77
N GLN A 259 10.98 14.07 -6.80
CA GLN A 259 11.07 13.24 -5.58
C GLN A 259 9.77 13.27 -4.78
N MET A 260 9.14 14.45 -4.62
CA MET A 260 7.84 14.58 -3.96
C MET A 260 6.76 13.72 -4.64
N MET A 261 6.66 13.78 -5.98
CA MET A 261 5.65 13.03 -6.72
C MET A 261 5.93 11.53 -6.78
N LEU A 262 7.20 11.11 -6.72
CA LEU A 262 7.54 9.70 -6.57
C LEU A 262 7.12 9.16 -5.20
N SER A 263 7.30 9.93 -4.11
CA SER A 263 6.80 9.52 -2.79
C SER A 263 5.27 9.40 -2.75
N VAL A 264 4.54 10.30 -3.41
CA VAL A 264 3.07 10.17 -3.56
C VAL A 264 2.71 8.90 -4.34
N TYR A 265 3.43 8.64 -5.43
CA TYR A 265 3.23 7.43 -6.23
C TYR A 265 3.47 6.16 -5.40
N ASP A 266 4.56 6.13 -4.62
CA ASP A 266 4.93 5.00 -3.76
C ASP A 266 3.83 4.73 -2.70
N GLU A 267 3.30 5.78 -2.06
CA GLU A 267 2.19 5.66 -1.10
C GLU A 267 0.91 5.13 -1.76
N GLN A 268 0.56 5.62 -2.96
CA GLN A 268 -0.62 5.16 -3.68
C GLN A 268 -0.54 3.68 -4.08
N GLN A 269 0.64 3.21 -4.49
CA GLN A 269 0.84 1.78 -4.77
C GLN A 269 0.70 0.95 -3.49
N ALA A 270 1.22 1.41 -2.35
CA ALA A 270 1.06 0.71 -1.08
C ALA A 270 -0.42 0.68 -0.61
N GLY A 271 -1.17 1.76 -0.81
CA GLY A 271 -2.59 1.87 -0.40
C GLY A 271 -3.58 1.10 -1.27
N GLY A 272 -3.34 1.02 -2.59
CA GLY A 272 -4.19 0.28 -3.53
C GLY A 272 -4.22 -1.24 -3.31
N GLU A 273 -3.24 -1.78 -2.59
CA GLU A 273 -3.10 -3.21 -2.32
C GLU A 273 -4.07 -3.74 -1.24
N GLY A 274 -4.68 -2.86 -0.43
CA GLY A 274 -5.67 -3.23 0.57
C GLY A 274 -7.00 -3.73 -0.04
N GLU A 275 -7.40 -3.22 -1.21
CA GLU A 275 -8.68 -3.53 -1.84
C GLU A 275 -8.67 -4.81 -2.70
N GLU A 276 -7.54 -5.16 -3.34
CA GLU A 276 -7.47 -6.39 -4.15
C GLU A 276 -7.52 -7.66 -3.28
N SER A 277 -6.96 -7.62 -2.06
CA SER A 277 -6.97 -8.76 -1.13
C SER A 277 -8.37 -9.08 -0.59
N ALA A 278 -9.22 -8.06 -0.41
CA ALA A 278 -10.59 -8.21 0.09
C ALA A 278 -11.55 -8.82 -0.94
N SER A 279 -11.27 -8.71 -2.24
CA SER A 279 -12.16 -9.23 -3.30
C SER A 279 -12.08 -10.74 -3.51
N SER A 280 -11.06 -11.42 -2.96
CA SER A 280 -10.86 -12.87 -3.17
C SER A 280 -11.54 -13.76 -2.11
N SER A 281 -12.20 -13.18 -1.11
CA SER A 281 -12.90 -13.92 -0.04
C SER A 281 -14.41 -13.71 -0.05
N GLY A 282 -15.10 -14.36 -1.00
CA GLY A 282 -16.55 -14.54 -0.98
C GLY A 282 -17.12 -14.50 -2.41
N SER A 283 -17.69 -15.57 -2.96
CA SER A 283 -18.86 -16.26 -2.40
C SER A 283 -19.09 -17.57 -3.17
N ASN A 284 -19.28 -18.68 -2.46
CA ASN A 284 -19.87 -19.89 -3.03
C ASN A 284 -21.33 -19.97 -2.57
N PRO A 285 -22.34 -20.04 -3.47
CA PRO A 285 -23.74 -20.20 -3.08
C PRO A 285 -24.20 -21.65 -3.24
N GLU A 286 -24.84 -22.21 -2.20
CA GLU A 286 -25.97 -23.18 -2.25
C GLU A 286 -26.25 -23.68 -0.82
N ALA A 287 -27.42 -23.34 -0.24
CA ALA A 287 -28.64 -24.17 -0.12
C ALA A 287 -28.51 -25.29 0.93
N SER A 288 -29.43 -25.59 1.87
CA SER A 288 -30.84 -25.25 2.09
C SER A 288 -31.33 -25.93 3.39
N SER A 289 -32.46 -25.47 3.95
CA SER A 289 -33.41 -26.17 4.87
C SER A 289 -32.88 -26.56 6.28
N GLU A 290 -33.63 -26.56 7.40
CA GLU A 290 -35.07 -26.62 7.66
C GLU A 290 -35.37 -26.30 9.15
N SER A 291 -36.52 -25.64 9.38
CA SER A 291 -37.45 -25.69 10.53
C SER A 291 -37.01 -25.63 12.02
N ALA A 292 -37.67 -24.73 12.79
CA ALA A 292 -38.41 -24.99 14.04
C ALA A 292 -38.74 -23.64 14.72
N THR A 293 -39.96 -23.11 14.57
CA THR A 293 -41.05 -23.10 15.59
C THR A 293 -40.67 -22.56 16.97
N GLY A 294 -41.37 -21.51 17.42
CA GLY A 294 -41.67 -21.35 18.85
C GLY A 294 -41.71 -19.93 19.42
N THR A 295 -42.93 -19.36 19.46
CA THR A 295 -43.53 -18.63 20.60
C THR A 295 -42.81 -17.42 21.25
N SER A 296 -43.40 -16.25 21.01
CA SER A 296 -43.95 -15.29 21.99
C SER A 296 -43.29 -15.16 23.37
N SER A 297 -42.85 -13.94 23.70
CA SER A 297 -43.40 -13.21 24.85
C SER A 297 -43.02 -11.73 24.80
N GLU A 298 -44.03 -10.91 25.07
CA GLU A 298 -43.94 -9.50 25.40
C GLU A 298 -43.04 -9.29 26.63
N ASN A 299 -42.33 -8.16 26.67
CA ASN A 299 -42.29 -7.41 27.93
C ASN A 299 -42.11 -5.91 27.68
N VAL A 300 -43.14 -5.19 28.10
CA VAL A 300 -43.20 -3.73 28.28
C VAL A 300 -42.95 -3.46 29.76
N PHE A 301 -41.98 -2.60 30.11
CA PHE A 301 -42.03 -1.76 31.33
C PHE A 301 -40.94 -0.66 31.26
N SER A 302 -41.33 0.61 31.01
CA SER A 302 -41.40 1.74 31.98
C SER A 302 -40.05 2.17 32.57
N SER A 303 -39.49 3.34 32.23
CA SER A 303 -39.84 4.74 32.58
C SER A 303 -39.22 5.26 33.89
N SER A 304 -38.96 6.58 33.91
CA SER A 304 -38.54 7.49 35.01
C SER A 304 -37.06 7.46 35.41
N GLY A 305 -36.36 8.57 35.70
CA GLY A 305 -36.65 10.01 35.82
C GLY A 305 -35.29 10.73 36.04
N GLU A 306 -35.06 11.90 35.45
CA GLU A 306 -35.14 13.25 36.06
C GLU A 306 -34.00 13.69 37.00
N ASN A 307 -33.72 15.01 36.92
CA ASN A 307 -32.86 15.89 37.73
C ASN A 307 -31.36 15.97 37.33
N GLY A 308 -30.72 17.15 37.20
CA GLY A 308 -31.17 18.52 37.43
C GLY A 308 -30.00 19.51 37.35
N THR A 309 -30.28 20.67 36.74
CA THR A 309 -29.75 22.04 36.92
C THR A 309 -28.46 22.35 37.72
N ALA A 310 -27.66 23.21 37.09
CA ALA A 310 -27.07 24.47 37.58
C ALA A 310 -26.01 24.46 38.70
N SER A 311 -24.78 24.87 38.33
CA SER A 311 -24.11 26.11 38.77
C SER A 311 -22.95 26.42 37.82
#